data_AF-A0A4Q0NND2-F1
#
_entry.id   AF-A0A4Q0NND2-F1
#
_cell.length_a   1.000
_cell.length_b   1.000
_cell.length_c   1.000
_cell.angle_alpha   90.00
_cell.angle_beta   90.00
_cell.angle_gamma   90.00
#
_symmetry.space_group_name_H-M   'P 1'
#
loop_
_entity.id
_entity.type
_entity.pdbx_description
1 polymer ?
#
loop_
_entity_poly.entity_id
_entity_poly.type
_entity_poly.pdbx_seq_one_letter_code
_entity_poly.pdbx_strand_id
1 'polypeptide(L)'
;MTNLGNDIHKFPTAKSFASWLRLVPNNKISGGRILSSWVKRGKNSISIALWHVANSIGNQKEYDLLPFFKRIAFRKGRVAAITATARKLAIIIWNMIFKKEIYSSLRIQVENEKYRWKRIKQAQKNIRSLCLNREELNNLINNSVLLR
;
A
#
# COMPACT_ATOMS: atom_id res chain seq x y z
N MET A 1 19.45 -1.12 -21.90
CA MET A 1 18.23 -1.41 -21.11
C MET A 1 18.62 -2.37 -19.99
N THR A 2 18.28 -2.09 -18.73
CA THR A 2 18.53 -3.05 -17.63
C THR A 2 17.44 -4.11 -17.67
N ASN A 3 17.60 -5.10 -18.55
CA ASN A 3 16.72 -6.27 -18.58
C ASN A 3 16.93 -7.07 -17.30
N LEU A 4 15.84 -7.51 -16.67
CA LEU A 4 15.91 -8.50 -15.60
C LEU A 4 16.52 -9.77 -16.23
N GLY A 5 17.82 -9.99 -16.08
CA GLY A 5 18.42 -11.27 -16.45
C GLY A 5 17.90 -12.41 -15.54
N ASN A 6 18.65 -13.51 -15.43
CA ASN A 6 18.37 -14.62 -14.50
C ASN A 6 18.52 -14.26 -12.99
N ASP A 7 18.49 -12.97 -12.65
CA ASP A 7 19.08 -12.41 -11.43
C ASP A 7 18.08 -12.10 -10.31
N ILE A 8 16.81 -12.48 -10.42
CA ILE A 8 15.88 -12.28 -9.29
C ILE A 8 16.33 -13.02 -8.03
N HIS A 9 17.09 -14.12 -8.21
CA HIS A 9 17.72 -14.88 -7.14
C HIS A 9 18.92 -14.17 -6.50
N LYS A 10 19.48 -13.12 -7.12
CA LYS A 10 20.54 -12.28 -6.48
C LYS A 10 20.00 -11.48 -5.30
N PHE A 11 18.68 -11.32 -5.19
CA PHE A 11 18.05 -10.60 -4.09
C PHE A 11 17.55 -11.60 -3.04
N PRO A 12 18.23 -11.76 -1.88
CA PRO A 12 17.81 -12.70 -0.85
C PRO A 12 16.49 -12.29 -0.17
N THR A 13 16.07 -11.03 -0.32
CA THR A 13 14.82 -10.53 0.26
C THR A 13 14.04 -9.69 -0.74
N ALA A 14 12.70 -9.76 -0.65
CA ALA A 14 11.79 -8.90 -1.40
C ALA A 14 12.06 -7.39 -1.18
N LYS A 15 12.59 -7.02 0.00
CA LYS A 15 12.95 -5.62 0.31
C LYS A 15 14.15 -5.16 -0.52
N SER A 16 15.17 -6.01 -0.65
CA SER A 16 16.34 -5.75 -1.50
C SER A 16 15.92 -5.59 -2.96
N PHE A 17 15.06 -6.48 -3.46
CA PHE A 17 14.49 -6.39 -4.80
C PHE A 17 13.73 -5.07 -5.03
N ALA A 18 12.83 -4.70 -4.10
CA ALA A 18 12.10 -3.43 -4.20
C ALA A 18 13.01 -2.18 -4.12
N SER A 19 14.12 -2.26 -3.36
CA SER A 19 15.11 -1.19 -3.29
C SER A 19 15.89 -1.06 -4.61
N TRP A 20 16.27 -2.18 -5.22
CA TRP A 20 16.90 -2.22 -6.54
C TRP A 20 15.99 -1.63 -7.64
N LEU A 21 14.69 -1.90 -7.56
CA LEU A 21 13.67 -1.27 -8.41
C LEU A 21 13.43 0.23 -8.10
N ARG A 22 14.09 0.79 -7.09
CA ARG A 22 13.90 2.17 -6.59
C ARG A 22 12.45 2.49 -6.19
N LEU A 23 11.72 1.50 -5.68
CA LEU A 23 10.34 1.65 -5.18
C LEU A 23 10.28 1.98 -3.68
N VAL A 24 11.44 2.14 -3.05
CA VAL A 24 11.60 2.43 -1.62
C VAL A 24 12.22 3.82 -1.48
N PRO A 25 11.76 4.65 -0.52
CA PRO A 25 12.40 5.93 -0.24
C PRO A 25 13.85 5.72 0.20
N ASN A 26 14.74 6.59 -0.30
CA ASN A 26 16.12 6.60 0.14
C ASN A 26 16.26 7.59 1.31
N ASN A 27 16.29 7.08 2.54
CA ASN A 27 16.43 7.91 3.73
C ASN A 27 17.90 8.30 3.93
N LYS A 28 18.24 9.56 3.65
CA LYS A 28 19.55 10.13 4.01
C LYS A 28 19.49 10.57 5.47
N ILE A 29 20.29 9.96 6.33
CA ILE A 29 20.32 10.23 7.78
C ILE A 29 21.70 10.77 8.15
N SER A 30 21.74 11.86 8.91
CA SER A 30 22.97 12.40 9.51
C SER A 30 22.64 12.93 10.91
N GLY A 31 23.51 12.70 11.89
CA GLY A 31 23.30 13.16 13.27
C GLY A 31 21.96 12.73 13.89
N GLY A 32 21.45 11.54 13.53
CA GLY A 32 20.16 11.03 14.02
C GLY A 32 18.92 11.65 13.38
N ARG A 33 19.06 12.59 12.43
CA ARG A 33 17.94 13.24 11.73
C ARG A 33 17.84 12.78 10.27
N ILE A 34 16.61 12.65 9.78
CA ILE A 34 16.34 12.35 8.36
C ILE A 34 16.48 13.66 7.58
N LEU A 35 17.52 13.75 6.76
CA LEU A 35 17.80 14.88 5.88
C LEU A 35 16.93 14.83 4.60
N SER A 36 16.69 13.64 4.07
CA SER A 36 15.81 13.44 2.91
C SER A 36 15.27 12.02 2.88
N SER A 37 14.06 11.85 2.32
CA SER A 37 13.42 10.54 2.14
C SER A 37 12.84 10.37 0.73
N TRP A 38 13.48 11.01 -0.25
CA TRP A 38 12.96 11.05 -1.62
C TRP A 38 13.15 9.71 -2.32
N VAL A 39 12.16 9.34 -3.14
CA VAL A 39 12.20 8.12 -3.95
C VAL A 39 12.90 8.42 -5.26
N LYS A 40 14.03 7.75 -5.52
CA LYS A 40 14.81 7.98 -6.74
C LYS A 40 14.04 7.54 -7.97
N ARG A 41 13.81 8.45 -8.91
CA ARG A 41 13.37 8.07 -10.27
C ARG A 41 14.53 7.40 -11.02
N GLY A 42 14.23 6.42 -11.84
CA GLY A 42 15.25 5.65 -12.57
C GLY A 42 14.74 5.11 -13.90
N LYS A 43 15.68 4.66 -14.74
CA LYS A 43 15.41 4.10 -16.07
C LYS A 43 15.05 2.61 -16.05
N ASN A 44 14.64 2.06 -14.90
CA ASN A 44 14.32 0.64 -14.78
C ASN A 44 12.92 0.39 -15.37
N SER A 45 12.86 -0.32 -16.49
CA SER A 45 11.62 -0.62 -17.22
C SER A 45 10.58 -1.34 -16.36
N ILE A 46 11.02 -2.26 -15.50
CA ILE A 46 10.13 -3.01 -14.59
C ILE A 46 9.48 -2.05 -13.59
N SER A 47 10.28 -1.14 -13.03
CA SER A 47 9.74 -0.15 -12.07
C SER A 47 8.69 0.75 -12.72
N ILE A 48 8.92 1.14 -13.98
CA ILE A 48 8.00 1.96 -14.77
C ILE A 48 6.72 1.18 -15.05
N ALA A 49 6.83 -0.07 -15.51
CA ALA A 49 5.67 -0.95 -15.75
C ALA A 49 4.83 -1.13 -14.47
N LEU A 50 5.47 -1.35 -13.32
CA LEU A 50 4.78 -1.46 -12.03
C LEU A 50 4.09 -0.17 -11.62
N TRP A 51 4.66 1.00 -11.92
CA TRP A 51 3.97 2.28 -11.70
C TRP A 51 2.75 2.44 -12.61
N HIS A 52 2.82 2.04 -13.88
CA HIS A 52 1.65 2.07 -14.76
C HIS A 52 0.54 1.15 -14.26
N VAL A 53 0.88 -0.09 -13.85
CA VAL A 53 -0.07 -1.03 -13.24
C VAL A 53 -0.68 -0.43 -11.97
N ALA A 54 0.15 0.12 -11.07
CA ALA A 54 -0.34 0.75 -9.84
C ALA A 54 -1.24 1.96 -10.10
N ASN A 55 -0.94 2.77 -11.11
CA ASN A 55 -1.78 3.90 -11.51
C ASN A 55 -3.12 3.43 -12.10
N SER A 56 -3.09 2.35 -12.90
CA SER A 56 -4.30 1.72 -13.46
C SER A 56 -5.20 1.18 -12.35
N ILE A 57 -4.64 0.46 -11.36
CA ILE A 57 -5.38 -0.01 -10.17
C ILE A 57 -6.08 1.17 -9.47
N GLY A 58 -5.40 2.31 -9.32
CA GLY A 58 -5.98 3.50 -8.70
C GLY A 58 -7.16 4.13 -9.46
N ASN A 59 -7.36 3.77 -10.73
CA ASN A 59 -8.46 4.23 -11.57
C ASN A 59 -9.58 3.20 -11.74
N GLN A 60 -9.34 1.94 -11.36
CA GLN A 60 -10.35 0.89 -11.43
C GLN A 60 -11.38 1.02 -10.31
N LYS A 61 -12.62 0.59 -10.60
CA LYS A 61 -13.72 0.59 -9.62
C LYS A 61 -13.50 -0.45 -8.53
N GLU A 62 -13.08 -1.66 -8.92
CA GLU A 62 -12.93 -2.81 -8.02
C GLU A 62 -11.63 -3.55 -8.30
N TYR A 63 -10.82 -3.72 -7.26
CA TYR A 63 -9.58 -4.51 -7.26
C TYR A 63 -9.12 -4.80 -5.83
N ASP A 64 -8.46 -5.94 -5.57
CA ASP A 64 -8.05 -6.34 -4.22
C ASP A 64 -7.07 -5.36 -3.55
N LEU A 65 -6.17 -4.75 -4.32
CA LEU A 65 -5.21 -3.75 -3.84
C LEU A 65 -5.78 -2.32 -3.77
N LEU A 66 -6.99 -2.08 -4.28
CA LEU A 66 -7.59 -0.75 -4.30
C LEU A 66 -7.77 -0.14 -2.89
N PRO A 67 -8.24 -0.88 -1.86
CA PRO A 67 -8.31 -0.36 -0.49
C PRO A 67 -6.95 0.06 0.06
N PHE A 68 -5.88 -0.67 -0.27
CA PHE A 68 -4.51 -0.30 0.07
C PHE A 68 -4.11 1.01 -0.61
N PHE A 69 -4.37 1.14 -1.92
CA PHE A 69 -4.08 2.35 -2.69
C PHE A 69 -4.81 3.56 -2.13
N LYS A 70 -6.15 3.48 -1.98
CA LYS A 70 -7.00 4.57 -1.47
C LYS A 70 -6.55 5.04 -0.08
N ARG A 71 -6.17 4.11 0.80
CA ARG A 71 -5.65 4.42 2.13
C ARG A 71 -4.34 5.21 2.09
N ILE A 72 -3.40 4.84 1.22
CA ILE A 72 -2.15 5.59 1.10
C ILE A 72 -2.39 6.94 0.43
N ALA A 73 -3.26 6.98 -0.58
CA ALA A 73 -3.63 8.21 -1.29
C ALA A 73 -4.24 9.24 -0.35
N PHE A 74 -5.14 8.82 0.55
CA PHE A 74 -5.74 9.69 1.56
C PHE A 74 -4.70 10.30 2.52
N ARG A 75 -3.66 9.54 2.91
CA ARG A 75 -2.67 10.00 3.90
C ARG A 75 -1.49 10.77 3.32
N LYS A 76 -1.06 10.44 2.10
CA LYS A 76 0.20 10.92 1.50
C LYS A 76 0.07 11.42 0.06
N GLY A 77 -1.14 11.44 -0.49
CA GLY A 77 -1.40 11.83 -1.87
C GLY A 77 -1.19 10.69 -2.88
N ARG A 78 -1.67 10.93 -4.10
CA ARG A 78 -1.74 9.93 -5.18
C ARG A 78 -0.36 9.42 -5.61
N VAL A 79 0.62 10.31 -5.78
CA VAL A 79 1.97 9.95 -6.23
C VAL A 79 2.63 8.97 -5.26
N ALA A 80 2.50 9.21 -3.95
CA ALA A 80 3.01 8.30 -2.93
C ALA A 80 2.27 6.95 -2.94
N ALA A 81 0.96 6.96 -3.23
CA ALA A 81 0.15 5.75 -3.33
C ALA A 81 0.56 4.86 -4.51
N ILE A 82 0.86 5.45 -5.68
CA ILE A 82 1.37 4.73 -6.85
C ILE A 82 2.66 4.01 -6.50
N THR A 83 3.63 4.72 -5.91
CA THR A 83 4.91 4.14 -5.52
C THR A 83 4.76 3.04 -4.47
N ALA A 84 3.93 3.27 -3.44
CA ALA A 84 3.69 2.27 -2.39
C ALA A 84 3.00 1.01 -2.92
N THR A 85 2.09 1.18 -3.89
CA THR A 85 1.35 0.06 -4.50
C THR A 85 2.25 -0.71 -5.46
N ALA A 86 3.07 -0.02 -6.27
CA ALA A 86 4.10 -0.65 -7.09
C ALA A 86 5.10 -1.45 -6.25
N ARG A 87 5.51 -0.92 -5.08
CA ARG A 87 6.33 -1.68 -4.12
C ARG A 87 5.63 -2.94 -3.62
N LYS A 88 4.33 -2.86 -3.33
CA LYS A 88 3.53 -4.00 -2.87
C LYS A 88 3.43 -5.07 -3.98
N LEU A 89 3.23 -4.66 -5.23
CA LEU A 89 3.26 -5.54 -6.40
C LEU A 89 4.63 -6.19 -6.61
N ALA A 90 5.73 -5.43 -6.49
CA ALA A 90 7.08 -5.97 -6.60
C ALA A 90 7.36 -7.07 -5.57
N ILE A 91 6.87 -6.91 -4.34
CA ILE A 91 7.00 -7.93 -3.28
C ILE A 91 6.19 -9.17 -3.62
N ILE A 92 4.97 -9.01 -4.14
CA ILE A 92 4.12 -10.13 -4.58
C ILE A 92 4.84 -10.91 -5.68
N ILE A 93 5.31 -10.23 -6.73
CA ILE A 93 6.04 -10.84 -7.85
C ILE A 93 7.29 -11.57 -7.38
N TRP A 94 8.07 -10.96 -6.48
CA TRP A 94 9.25 -11.60 -5.92
C TRP A 94 8.90 -12.86 -5.12
N ASN A 95 7.85 -12.85 -4.30
CA ASN A 95 7.41 -14.05 -3.57
C ASN A 95 6.92 -15.14 -4.54
N MET A 96 6.20 -14.76 -5.59
CA MET A 96 5.72 -15.72 -6.59
C MET A 96 6.88 -16.41 -7.32
N ILE A 97 7.92 -15.67 -7.70
CA ILE A 97 9.04 -16.23 -8.45
C ILE A 97 10.04 -16.94 -7.53
N PHE A 98 10.47 -16.28 -6.45
CA PHE A 98 11.52 -16.79 -5.56
C PHE A 98 11.04 -17.93 -4.66
N LYS A 99 9.82 -17.83 -4.11
CA LYS A 99 9.26 -18.84 -3.21
C LYS A 99 8.30 -19.82 -3.90
N LYS A 100 8.00 -19.60 -5.19
CA LYS A 100 6.99 -20.37 -5.94
C LYS A 100 5.61 -20.36 -5.27
N GLU A 101 5.30 -19.29 -4.52
CA GLU A 101 3.98 -19.08 -3.91
C GLU A 101 2.97 -18.66 -5.00
N ILE A 102 1.78 -19.27 -5.02
CA ILE A 102 0.70 -18.86 -5.93
C ILE A 102 0.16 -17.50 -5.48
N TYR A 103 -0.16 -16.63 -6.44
CA TYR A 103 -0.88 -15.40 -6.14
C TYR A 103 -2.23 -15.71 -5.49
N SER A 104 -2.44 -15.19 -4.29
CA SER A 104 -3.68 -15.38 -3.54
C SER A 104 -4.33 -14.04 -3.26
N SER A 105 -5.46 -13.77 -3.93
CA SER A 105 -6.35 -12.63 -3.66
C SER A 105 -6.85 -12.66 -2.21
N LEU A 106 -7.14 -13.86 -1.69
CA LEU A 106 -7.59 -14.07 -0.30
C LEU A 106 -6.61 -13.48 0.72
N ARG A 107 -5.29 -13.62 0.50
CA ARG A 107 -4.28 -13.04 1.40
C ARG A 107 -4.40 -11.51 1.50
N ILE A 108 -4.71 -10.85 0.40
CA ILE A 108 -4.89 -9.39 0.34
C ILE A 108 -6.20 -9.00 1.02
N GLN A 109 -7.27 -9.75 0.78
CA GLN A 109 -8.57 -9.54 1.42
C GLN A 109 -8.47 -9.66 2.95
N VAL A 110 -7.81 -10.71 3.45
CA VAL A 110 -7.54 -10.90 4.88
C VAL A 110 -6.73 -9.72 5.47
N GLU A 111 -5.74 -9.17 4.75
CA GLU A 111 -5.02 -7.98 5.19
C GLU A 111 -5.94 -6.74 5.27
N ASN A 112 -6.81 -6.57 4.29
CA ASN A 112 -7.79 -5.49 4.24
C ASN A 112 -8.80 -5.59 5.40
N GLU A 113 -9.30 -6.79 5.70
CA GLU A 113 -10.20 -7.07 6.82
C GLU A 113 -9.53 -6.81 8.17
N LYS A 114 -8.31 -7.30 8.37
CA LYS A 114 -7.52 -7.02 9.58
C LYS A 114 -7.37 -5.51 9.81
N TYR A 115 -7.18 -4.74 8.73
CA TYR A 115 -7.13 -3.28 8.84
C TYR A 115 -8.48 -2.65 9.17
N ARG A 116 -9.56 -3.13 8.54
CA ARG A 116 -10.93 -2.68 8.84
C ARG A 116 -11.27 -2.94 10.31
N TRP A 117 -10.93 -4.12 10.83
CA TRP A 117 -11.13 -4.46 12.24
C TRP A 117 -10.42 -3.50 13.19
N LYS A 118 -9.17 -3.14 12.90
CA LYS A 118 -8.43 -2.13 13.69
C LYS A 118 -9.14 -0.77 13.69
N ARG A 119 -9.71 -0.35 12.56
CA ARG A 119 -10.50 0.88 12.48
C ARG A 119 -11.79 0.81 13.27
N ILE A 120 -12.50 -0.31 13.23
CA ILE A 120 -13.71 -0.52 14.04
C ILE A 120 -13.36 -0.45 15.53
N LYS A 121 -12.29 -1.13 15.96
CA LYS A 121 -11.82 -1.08 17.35
C LYS A 121 -11.45 0.34 17.79
N GLN A 122 -10.82 1.12 16.90
CA GLN A 122 -10.54 2.53 17.19
C GLN A 122 -11.81 3.38 17.25
N ALA A 123 -12.76 3.16 16.35
CA ALA A 123 -14.06 3.85 16.37
C ALA A 123 -14.82 3.56 17.67
N GLN A 124 -14.82 2.31 18.13
CA GLN A 124 -15.40 1.93 19.43
C GLN A 124 -14.74 2.66 20.59
N LYS A 125 -13.41 2.81 20.58
CA LYS A 125 -12.70 3.61 21.59
C LYS A 125 -13.11 5.07 21.55
N ASN A 126 -13.22 5.66 20.36
CA ASN A 126 -13.63 7.04 20.19
C ASN A 126 -15.09 7.28 20.64
N ILE A 127 -16.00 6.34 20.33
CA ILE A 127 -17.40 6.38 20.79
C ILE A 127 -17.43 6.36 22.33
N ARG A 128 -16.65 5.47 22.95
CA ARG A 128 -16.53 5.39 24.41
C ARG A 128 -15.98 6.67 25.02
N SER A 129 -14.96 7.28 24.42
CA SER A 129 -14.39 8.54 24.94
C SER A 129 -15.32 9.74 24.80
N LEU A 130 -16.24 9.70 23.84
CA LEU A 130 -17.23 10.76 23.60
C LEU A 130 -18.51 10.57 24.41
N CYS A 131 -18.65 9.45 25.15
CA CYS A 131 -19.84 9.13 25.96
C CYS A 131 -21.17 9.23 25.19
N LEU A 132 -21.17 8.89 23.90
CA LEU A 132 -22.34 9.08 23.03
C LEU A 132 -23.54 8.25 23.50
N ASN A 133 -24.72 8.87 23.48
CA ASN A 133 -25.98 8.17 23.75
C ASN A 133 -26.44 7.37 22.51
N ARG A 134 -27.35 6.41 22.71
CA ARG A 134 -27.92 5.57 21.64
C ARG A 134 -28.61 6.41 20.56
N GLU A 135 -29.31 7.48 20.95
CA GLU A 135 -29.99 8.39 20.02
C GLU A 135 -29.01 9.14 19.13
N GLU A 136 -27.93 9.69 19.71
CA GLU A 136 -26.87 10.38 18.96
C GLU A 136 -26.16 9.44 17.99
N LEU A 137 -25.93 8.19 18.40
CA LEU A 137 -25.35 7.17 17.54
C LEU A 137 -26.27 6.85 16.34
N ASN A 138 -27.58 6.73 16.58
CA ASN A 138 -28.56 6.50 15.51
C ASN A 138 -28.60 7.69 14.53
N ASN A 139 -28.53 8.93 15.04
CA ASN A 139 -28.47 10.13 14.20
C ASN A 139 -27.22 10.15 13.32
N LEU A 140 -26.05 9.78 13.86
CA LEU A 140 -24.81 9.65 13.08
C LEU A 140 -24.93 8.61 11.97
N ILE A 141 -25.55 7.46 12.26
CA ILE A 141 -25.76 6.40 11.26
C ILE A 141 -26.66 6.92 10.14
N ASN A 142 -27.80 7.53 10.47
CA ASN A 142 -28.77 8.04 9.48
C ASN A 142 -28.15 9.09 8.54
N ASN A 143 -27.41 10.05 9.10
CA ASN A 143 -26.73 11.09 8.31
C ASN A 143 -25.63 10.51 7.40
N SER A 144 -24.97 9.44 7.81
CA SER A 144 -23.92 8.80 7.00
C SER A 144 -24.46 7.99 5.82
N VAL A 145 -25.68 7.45 5.93
CA VAL A 145 -26.33 6.67 4.87
C VAL A 145 -26.83 7.58 3.74
N LEU A 146 -27.24 8.81 4.05
CA LEU A 146 -27.68 9.81 3.06
C LEU A 146 -26.55 10.36 2.16
N LEU A 147 -25.28 10.07 2.50
CA LEU A 147 -24.09 10.53 1.75
C LEU A 147 -23.51 9.46 0.80
N ARG A 148 -24.19 8.31 0.64
CA ARG A 148 -23.83 7.27 -0.33
C ARG A 148 -24.72 7.33 -1.56
#